data_AF-A0A9X0ZW23-F1
#
_entry.id   AF-A0A9X0ZW23-F1
#
_cell.length_a   1.000
_cell.length_b   1.000
_cell.length_c   1.000
_cell.angle_alpha   90.00
_cell.angle_beta   90.00
_cell.angle_gamma   90.00
#
_symmetry.space_group_name_H-M   'P 1'
#
loop_
_entity.id
_entity.type
_entity.pdbx_description
1 polymer ?
#
loop_
_entity_poly.entity_id
_entity_poly.type
_entity_poly.pdbx_seq_one_letter_code
_entity_poly.pdbx_strand_id
1 'polypeptide(L)'
;MTLFLKREDLVARIADTRYHRVEGTTATVCTVILHSGFVVIGKSACITPDIFDEAKGREFAYEDALKNLLDLEAYRVKENAHDAQQKES
;
A
#
# COMPACT_ATOMS: atom_id res chain seq x y z
N MET A 1 -18.45 -13.24 -13.93
CA MET A 1 -17.02 -12.89 -14.05
C MET A 1 -16.39 -12.97 -12.66
N THR A 2 -15.32 -13.73 -12.48
CA THR A 2 -14.61 -13.84 -11.20
C THR A 2 -13.43 -12.87 -11.18
N LEU A 3 -13.32 -12.04 -10.13
CA LEU A 3 -12.26 -11.06 -9.97
C LEU A 3 -11.27 -11.57 -8.92
N PHE A 4 -9.98 -11.55 -9.25
CA PHE A 4 -8.88 -11.89 -8.34
C PHE A 4 -7.79 -10.83 -8.45
N LEU A 5 -7.26 -10.41 -7.31
CA LEU A 5 -6.11 -9.51 -7.22
C LEU A 5 -4.99 -10.23 -6.48
N LYS A 6 -3.80 -10.22 -7.07
CA LYS A 6 -2.59 -10.78 -6.47
C LYS A 6 -1.66 -9.65 -6.03
N ARG A 7 -0.70 -9.98 -5.18
CA ARG A 7 0.30 -9.03 -4.70
C ARG A 7 1.11 -8.45 -5.87
N GLU A 8 1.42 -9.27 -6.87
CA GLU A 8 2.19 -8.83 -8.06
C GLU A 8 1.45 -7.74 -8.83
N ASP A 9 0.10 -7.79 -8.87
CA ASP A 9 -0.71 -6.77 -9.54
C ASP A 9 -0.59 -5.41 -8.84
N LEU A 10 -0.52 -5.41 -7.50
CA LEU A 10 -0.31 -4.20 -6.70
C LEU A 10 1.11 -3.64 -6.93
N VAL A 11 2.12 -4.51 -6.83
CA VAL A 11 3.53 -4.11 -6.97
C VAL A 11 3.81 -3.56 -8.36
N ALA A 12 3.17 -4.09 -9.40
CA ALA A 12 3.27 -3.58 -10.78
C ALA A 12 2.68 -2.16 -10.98
N ARG A 13 2.01 -1.59 -9.97
CA ARG A 13 1.52 -0.20 -9.98
C ARG A 13 2.51 0.77 -9.34
N ILE A 14 3.49 0.27 -8.59
CA ILE A 14 4.40 1.07 -7.77
C ILE A 14 5.54 1.59 -8.65
N ALA A 15 5.71 2.91 -8.65
CA ALA A 15 6.83 3.60 -9.29
C ALA A 15 8.03 3.77 -8.36
N ASP A 16 7.79 4.12 -7.09
CA ASP A 16 8.83 4.37 -6.10
C ASP A 16 8.28 4.11 -4.68
N THR A 17 9.19 3.83 -3.74
CA THR A 17 8.87 3.68 -2.31
C THR A 17 9.86 4.49 -1.49
N ARG A 18 9.34 5.37 -0.63
CA ARG A 18 10.17 6.19 0.26
C ARG A 18 9.85 5.89 1.71
N TYR A 19 10.87 6.01 2.56
CA TYR A 19 10.75 5.75 3.98
C TYR A 19 11.22 6.96 4.76
N HIS A 20 10.45 7.32 5.77
CA HIS A 20 10.83 8.36 6.71
C HIS A 20 10.58 7.87 8.13
N ARG A 21 11.65 7.83 8.94
CA ARG A 21 11.52 7.62 10.38
C ARG A 21 11.38 8.97 11.06
N VAL A 22 10.38 9.10 11.93
CA VAL A 22 10.22 10.31 12.74
C VAL A 22 11.33 10.32 13.80
N GLU A 23 12.17 11.35 13.77
CA GLU A 23 13.35 11.47 14.63
C GLU A 23 13.00 11.32 16.12
N GLY A 24 13.84 10.60 16.86
CA GLY A 24 13.61 10.33 18.28
C GLY A 24 12.49 9.32 18.57
N THR A 25 11.90 8.69 17.55
CA THR A 25 10.81 7.72 17.72
C THR A 25 11.10 6.36 17.09
N THR A 26 10.20 5.41 17.34
CA THR A 26 10.14 4.09 16.68
C THR A 26 9.17 4.06 15.51
N ALA A 27 8.62 5.22 15.10
CA ALA A 27 7.62 5.32 14.05
C ALA A 27 8.27 5.47 12.67
N THR A 28 7.90 4.60 11.73
CA THR A 28 8.33 4.66 10.33
C THR A 28 7.12 4.86 9.44
N VAL A 29 7.21 5.82 8.53
CA VAL A 29 6.23 6.08 7.48
C VAL A 29 6.79 5.54 6.17
N CYS A 30 5.99 4.75 5.46
CA CYS A 30 6.25 4.32 4.10
C CYS A 30 5.34 5.09 3.14
N THR A 31 5.93 5.66 2.10
CA THR A 31 5.23 6.35 1.02
C THR A 31 5.40 5.53 -0.25
N VAL A 32 4.31 4.91 -0.70
CA VAL A 32 4.23 4.17 -1.96
C VAL A 32 3.70 5.12 -3.03
N ILE A 33 4.53 5.43 -4.02
CA ILE A 33 4.21 6.33 -5.12
C ILE A 33 3.84 5.46 -6.32
N LEU A 34 2.61 5.60 -6.83
CA LEU A 34 2.14 4.84 -7.99
C LEU A 34 2.59 5.50 -9.30
N HIS A 35 2.57 4.74 -10.41
CA HIS A 35 2.85 5.30 -11.75
C HIS A 35 1.90 6.44 -12.15
N SER A 36 0.71 6.53 -11.54
CA SER A 36 -0.23 7.64 -11.73
C SER A 36 0.17 8.93 -10.99
N GLY A 37 1.19 8.87 -10.13
CA GLY A 37 1.54 9.95 -9.19
C GLY A 37 0.69 9.96 -7.92
N PHE A 38 -0.31 9.07 -7.79
CA PHE A 38 -1.06 8.91 -6.55
C PHE A 38 -0.18 8.31 -5.45
N VAL A 39 -0.40 8.73 -4.21
CA VAL A 39 0.43 8.34 -3.07
C VAL A 39 -0.39 7.56 -2.07
N VAL A 40 0.08 6.36 -1.73
CA VAL A 40 -0.45 5.53 -0.64
C VAL A 40 0.54 5.58 0.52
N ILE A 41 0.03 5.81 1.72
CA ILE A 41 0.84 5.91 2.93
C ILE A 41 0.56 4.70 3.82
N GLY A 42 1.62 4.07 4.31
CA GLY A 42 1.57 3.07 5.37
C GLY A 42 2.49 3.44 6.52
N LYS A 43 2.31 2.81 7.68
CA LYS A 43 3.07 3.13 8.88
C LYS A 43 3.38 1.92 9.75
N SER A 44 4.44 2.03 10.53
CA SER A 44 4.74 1.17 11.67
C SER A 44 5.11 2.01 12.88
N ALA A 45 4.87 1.49 14.07
CA ALA A 45 5.28 2.11 15.33
C ALA A 45 5.57 1.01 16.35
N CYS A 46 6.85 0.77 16.66
CA CYS A 46 7.22 -0.22 17.66
C CYS A 46 6.88 0.28 19.07
N ILE A 47 6.25 -0.56 19.88
CA ILE A 47 5.75 -0.20 21.21
C ILE A 47 6.90 -0.06 22.23
N THR A 48 8.00 -0.80 22.04
CA THR A 48 9.14 -0.82 22.97
C THR A 48 10.41 -0.37 22.23
N PRO A 49 10.96 0.82 22.54
CA PRO A 49 12.15 1.36 21.88
C PRO A 49 13.38 0.45 21.96
N ASP A 50 13.56 -0.26 23.08
CA ASP A 50 14.74 -1.11 23.32
C ASP A 50 14.86 -2.29 22.35
N ILE A 51 13.75 -2.69 21.72
CA ILE A 51 13.71 -3.78 20.73
C ILE A 51 13.41 -3.25 19.31
N PHE A 52 13.53 -1.94 19.11
CA PHE A 52 13.30 -1.34 17.81
C PHE A 52 14.32 -1.83 16.78
N ASP A 53 13.81 -2.20 15.62
CA ASP A 53 14.58 -2.64 14.46
C ASP A 53 14.07 -1.83 13.25
N GLU A 54 14.96 -1.02 12.68
CA GLU A 54 14.61 -0.14 11.57
C GLU A 54 14.21 -0.92 10.31
N ALA A 55 14.84 -2.06 10.04
CA ALA A 55 14.51 -2.88 8.88
C ALA A 55 13.11 -3.46 9.01
N LYS A 56 12.76 -3.99 10.19
CA LYS A 56 11.40 -4.48 10.48
C LYS A 56 10.38 -3.35 10.47
N GLY A 57 10.74 -2.17 10.98
CA GLY A 57 9.88 -0.99 10.91
C GLY A 57 9.54 -0.62 9.47
N ARG A 58 10.51 -0.65 8.55
CA ARG A 58 10.27 -0.41 7.12
C ARG A 58 9.41 -1.50 6.49
N GLU A 59 9.68 -2.77 6.79
CA GLU A 59 8.90 -3.90 6.31
C GLU A 59 7.43 -3.78 6.71
N PHE A 60 7.15 -3.58 8.00
CA PHE A 60 5.77 -3.44 8.48
C PHE A 60 5.07 -2.20 7.91
N ALA A 61 5.78 -1.07 7.76
CA ALA A 61 5.20 0.12 7.16
C ALA A 61 4.87 -0.08 5.67
N TYR A 62 5.68 -0.87 4.95
CA TYR A 62 5.42 -1.23 3.55
C TYR A 62 4.24 -2.18 3.41
N GLU A 63 4.14 -3.19 4.28
CA GLU A 63 3.00 -4.10 4.30
C GLU A 63 1.67 -3.38 4.62
N ASP A 64 1.70 -2.43 5.55
CA ASP A 64 0.54 -1.56 5.84
C ASP A 64 0.17 -0.73 4.60
N ALA A 65 1.15 -0.17 3.89
CA ALA A 65 0.91 0.58 2.65
C ALA A 65 0.33 -0.31 1.53
N LEU A 66 0.82 -1.54 1.38
CA LEU A 66 0.31 -2.51 0.40
C LEU A 66 -1.12 -2.95 0.72
N LYS A 67 -1.47 -3.09 2.00
CA LYS A 67 -2.85 -3.36 2.41
C LYS A 67 -3.77 -2.20 2.02
N ASN A 68 -3.35 -0.96 2.27
CA ASN A 68 -4.11 0.22 1.85
C ASN A 68 -4.24 0.30 0.32
N LEU A 69 -3.19 -0.04 -0.42
CA LEU A 69 -3.23 -0.11 -1.89
C LEU A 69 -4.17 -1.21 -2.39
N LEU A 70 -4.21 -2.37 -1.72
CA LEU A 70 -5.12 -3.45 -2.06
C LEU A 70 -6.58 -3.02 -1.98
N ASP A 71 -6.98 -2.33 -0.91
CA ASP A 71 -8.35 -1.85 -0.75
C ASP A 71 -8.76 -0.91 -1.89
N LEU A 72 -7.85 -0.01 -2.30
CA LEU A 72 -8.06 0.91 -3.42
C LEU A 72 -8.15 0.19 -4.77
N GLU A 73 -7.23 -0.75 -5.04
CA GLU A 73 -7.22 -1.51 -6.29
C GLU A 73 -8.43 -2.46 -6.39
N ALA A 74 -8.83 -3.07 -5.28
CA ALA A 74 -10.03 -3.90 -5.22
C ALA A 74 -11.29 -3.10 -5.55
N TYR A 75 -11.43 -1.90 -4.97
CA TYR A 75 -12.51 -0.97 -5.31
C TYR A 75 -12.48 -0.63 -6.80
N ARG A 76 -11.35 -0.16 -7.34
CA ARG A 76 -11.21 0.22 -8.76
C ARG A 76 -11.57 -0.92 -9.71
N VAL A 77 -11.05 -2.12 -9.46
CA VAL A 77 -11.31 -3.29 -10.31
C VAL A 77 -12.79 -3.69 -10.25
N LYS A 78 -13.40 -3.65 -9.06
CA LYS A 78 -14.82 -3.98 -8.90
C LYS A 78 -15.74 -2.97 -9.58
N GLU A 79 -15.43 -1.68 -9.46
CA GLU A 79 -16.22 -0.61 -10.08
C GLU A 79 -16.13 -0.67 -11.61
N ASN A 80 -14.92 -0.80 -12.16
CA ASN A 80 -14.73 -0.94 -13.60
C ASN A 80 -15.47 -2.16 -14.18
N ALA A 81 -15.51 -3.27 -13.43
CA ALA A 81 -16.24 -4.47 -13.82
C ALA A 81 -17.76 -4.25 -13.83
N HIS A 82 -18.29 -3.45 -12.90
CA HIS A 82 -19.70 -3.08 -12.84
C HIS A 82 -20.08 -2.15 -14.00
N ASP A 83 -19.29 -1.12 -14.26
CA ASP A 83 -19.53 -0.15 -15.36
C ASP A 83 -19.48 -0.81 -16.73
N ALA A 84 -18.59 -1.79 -16.94
CA ALA A 84 -18.52 -2.55 -18.18
C ALA A 84 -19.82 -3.34 -18.45
N GLN A 85 -20.40 -3.95 -17.41
CA GLN A 85 -21.65 -4.72 -17.52
C GLN A 85 -22.86 -3.83 -17.83
N GLN A 86 -22.87 -2.59 -17.34
CA GLN A 86 -23.96 -1.65 -17.63
C GLN A 86 -23.93 -1.12 -19.06
N LYS A 87 -22.76 -0.99 -19.68
CA LYS A 87 -22.62 -0.53 -21.08
C LYS A 87 -23.02 -1.59 -22.11
N GLU A 88 -23.12 -2.85 -21.69
CA GLU A 88 -23.54 -3.97 -22.53
C GLU A 88 -25.05 -4.26 -22.44
N SER A 89 -25.80 -3.57 -21.59
CA SER A 89 -27.27 -3.59 -21.50
C SER A 89 -27.89 -2.35 -22.14
#